data_AF-A0AAD7A760-F1
#
_entry.id   AF-A0AAD7A760-F1
#
_cell.length_a   1.000
_cell.length_b   1.000
_cell.length_c   1.000
_cell.angle_alpha   90.00
_cell.angle_beta   90.00
_cell.angle_gamma   90.00
#
_symmetry.space_group_name_H-M   'P 1'
#
loop_
_entity.id
_entity.type
_entity.pdbx_description
1 polymer ?
#
loop_
_entity_poly.entity_id
_entity_poly.type
_entity_poly.pdbx_seq_one_letter_code
_entity_poly.pdbx_strand_id
1 'polypeptide(L)'
;MALPARFTPRNLTGRFILNPTLSDVAACEKMLEEQSIADPALRRAVVAGVLSLNHYEDEIDGVERMWVQQDSGGKDCDVAVDFRVFDWQDRTHEDALFGPVVGRMRRITTDTLPDLRALPPLLRGGWTQETRRCGVLQYQYQFHRGCSSDVATERSWVETWGIESSPDGERRFARHVSVAGTGVEVGSSSWRLVYDYLCVEWGEWFALYELYNIRS
;
A
#
# COMPACT_ATOMS: atom_id res chain seq x y z
N MET A 1 1.57 -17.50 4.76
CA MET A 1 2.10 -17.85 6.10
C MET A 1 2.08 -16.64 7.02
N ALA A 2 2.25 -16.83 8.33
CA ALA A 2 2.53 -15.76 9.28
C ALA A 2 3.88 -15.07 8.98
N LEU A 3 4.06 -13.85 9.51
CA LEU A 3 5.30 -13.09 9.38
C LEU A 3 6.45 -13.74 10.16
N PRO A 4 7.66 -13.84 9.58
CA PRO A 4 8.84 -14.28 10.32
C PRO A 4 9.27 -13.23 11.35
N ALA A 5 10.01 -13.64 12.37
CA ALA A 5 10.49 -12.73 13.43
C ALA A 5 11.34 -11.56 12.89
N ARG A 6 12.08 -11.78 11.79
CA ARG A 6 12.90 -10.74 11.13
C ARG A 6 12.08 -9.60 10.49
N PHE A 7 10.81 -9.85 10.19
CA PHE A 7 9.92 -8.81 9.68
C PHE A 7 9.42 -8.00 10.86
N THR A 8 9.73 -6.70 10.85
CA THR A 8 9.39 -5.75 11.92
C THR A 8 8.86 -4.48 11.30
N PRO A 9 8.21 -3.57 12.05
CA PRO A 9 7.79 -2.29 11.51
C PRO A 9 8.93 -1.44 10.96
N ARG A 10 10.19 -1.73 11.32
CA ARG A 10 11.42 -1.10 10.80
C ARG A 10 12.15 -1.94 9.74
N ASN A 11 11.66 -3.14 9.44
CA ASN A 11 12.14 -3.98 8.37
C ASN A 11 10.95 -4.64 7.67
N LEU A 12 10.46 -3.96 6.65
CA LEU A 12 9.25 -4.32 5.92
C LEU A 12 9.54 -5.13 4.64
N THR A 13 10.77 -5.59 4.47
CA THR A 13 11.20 -6.28 3.26
C THR A 13 10.61 -7.69 3.19
N GLY A 14 9.94 -8.00 2.08
CA GLY A 14 9.35 -9.32 1.86
C GLY A 14 8.40 -9.38 0.66
N ARG A 15 8.00 -10.61 0.32
CA ARG A 15 6.96 -10.90 -0.68
C ARG A 15 5.72 -11.46 -0.01
N PHE A 16 4.57 -11.07 -0.55
CA PHE A 16 3.27 -11.24 0.08
C PHE A 16 2.22 -11.61 -0.95
N ILE A 17 1.28 -12.46 -0.56
CA ILE A 17 0.02 -12.67 -1.30
C ILE A 17 -1.13 -12.28 -0.39
N LEU A 18 -2.21 -11.77 -0.97
CA LEU A 18 -3.40 -11.44 -0.19
C LEU A 18 -4.00 -12.72 0.40
N ASN A 19 -4.38 -12.69 1.67
CA ASN A 19 -5.17 -13.74 2.29
C ASN A 19 -6.66 -13.43 2.08
N PRO A 20 -7.38 -14.14 1.18
CA PRO A 20 -8.76 -13.80 0.87
C PRO A 20 -9.72 -14.09 2.01
N THR A 21 -9.36 -14.97 2.95
CA THR A 21 -10.20 -15.34 4.10
C THR A 21 -10.15 -14.29 5.21
N LEU A 22 -9.00 -13.63 5.39
CA LEU A 22 -8.80 -12.61 6.41
C LEU A 22 -8.99 -11.17 5.90
N SER A 23 -9.20 -11.02 4.59
CA SER A 23 -9.34 -9.73 3.92
C SER A 23 -10.76 -9.46 3.46
N ASP A 24 -11.10 -8.19 3.37
CA ASP A 24 -12.36 -7.69 2.81
C ASP A 24 -12.31 -7.65 1.26
N VAL A 25 -12.06 -8.80 0.63
CA VAL A 25 -11.83 -8.91 -0.83
C VAL A 25 -12.98 -8.32 -1.64
N ALA A 26 -14.22 -8.64 -1.27
CA ALA A 26 -15.40 -8.15 -1.98
C ALA A 26 -15.51 -6.62 -1.96
N ALA A 27 -15.10 -5.97 -0.86
CA ALA A 27 -15.08 -4.52 -0.77
C ALA A 27 -13.99 -3.91 -1.67
N CYS A 28 -12.83 -4.56 -1.74
CA CYS A 28 -11.75 -4.16 -2.65
C CYS A 28 -12.19 -4.29 -4.12
N GLU A 29 -12.78 -5.42 -4.53
CA GLU A 29 -13.28 -5.62 -5.90
C GLU A 29 -14.38 -4.61 -6.26
N LYS A 30 -15.33 -4.37 -5.33
CA LYS A 30 -16.38 -3.37 -5.52
C LYS A 30 -15.80 -1.97 -5.70
N MET A 31 -14.77 -1.61 -4.95
CA MET A 31 -14.12 -0.33 -5.16
C MET A 31 -13.43 -0.27 -6.53
N LEU A 32 -12.70 -1.31 -6.96
CA LEU A 32 -12.09 -1.32 -8.29
C LEU A 32 -13.16 -1.15 -9.39
N GLU A 33 -14.35 -1.74 -9.20
CA GLU A 33 -15.53 -1.48 -10.05
C GLU A 33 -15.96 -0.01 -10.05
N GLU A 34 -16.12 0.59 -8.87
CA GLU A 34 -16.49 2.01 -8.70
C GLU A 34 -15.44 2.94 -9.33
N GLN A 35 -14.18 2.51 -9.38
CA GLN A 35 -13.10 3.19 -10.10
C GLN A 35 -13.12 2.93 -11.60
N SER A 36 -14.20 2.35 -12.15
CA SER A 36 -14.38 2.04 -13.58
C SER A 36 -13.38 1.02 -14.12
N ILE A 37 -12.91 0.08 -13.29
CA ILE A 37 -12.24 -1.14 -13.75
C ILE A 37 -13.33 -2.18 -13.99
N ALA A 38 -13.87 -2.17 -15.21
CA ALA A 38 -15.06 -2.94 -15.56
C ALA A 38 -14.80 -4.46 -15.67
N ASP A 39 -13.57 -4.88 -16.00
CA ASP A 39 -13.23 -6.29 -16.18
C ASP A 39 -13.08 -7.01 -14.83
N PRO A 40 -13.98 -7.95 -14.47
CA PRO A 40 -13.88 -8.70 -13.21
C PRO A 40 -12.64 -9.59 -13.14
N ALA A 41 -12.10 -10.04 -14.28
CA ALA A 41 -10.88 -10.84 -14.32
C ALA A 41 -9.67 -10.00 -13.92
N LEU A 42 -9.55 -8.78 -14.46
CA LEU A 42 -8.53 -7.82 -14.07
C LEU A 42 -8.63 -7.46 -12.57
N ARG A 43 -9.83 -7.21 -12.05
CA ARG A 43 -10.01 -6.93 -10.61
C ARG A 43 -9.52 -8.07 -9.72
N ARG A 44 -9.88 -9.31 -10.08
CA ARG A 44 -9.40 -10.50 -9.36
C ARG A 44 -7.89 -10.68 -9.46
N ALA A 45 -7.31 -10.39 -10.61
CA ALA A 45 -5.87 -10.46 -10.83
C ALA A 45 -5.12 -9.45 -9.94
N VAL A 46 -5.61 -8.22 -9.84
CA VAL A 46 -5.05 -7.19 -8.94
C VAL A 46 -5.13 -7.64 -7.48
N VAL A 47 -6.27 -8.18 -7.05
CA VAL A 47 -6.48 -8.69 -5.68
C VAL A 47 -5.60 -9.90 -5.38
N ALA A 48 -5.44 -10.83 -6.33
CA ALA A 48 -4.65 -12.05 -6.19
C ALA A 48 -3.14 -11.84 -6.40
N GLY A 49 -2.73 -10.62 -6.76
CA GLY A 49 -1.36 -10.29 -7.08
C GLY A 49 -0.36 -10.48 -5.93
N VAL A 50 0.90 -10.60 -6.30
CA VAL A 50 2.03 -10.65 -5.36
C VAL A 50 2.49 -9.23 -5.05
N LEU A 51 2.43 -8.84 -3.79
CA LEU A 51 3.01 -7.60 -3.29
C LEU A 51 4.46 -7.87 -2.84
N SER A 52 5.41 -7.15 -3.43
CA SER A 52 6.82 -7.19 -3.05
C SER A 52 7.23 -5.84 -2.48
N LEU A 53 7.83 -5.87 -1.29
CA LEU A 53 8.31 -4.71 -0.57
C LEU A 53 9.82 -4.82 -0.37
N ASN A 54 10.55 -3.75 -0.67
CA ASN A 54 11.94 -3.58 -0.29
C ASN A 54 12.06 -2.30 0.53
N HIS A 55 12.38 -2.43 1.82
CA HIS A 55 12.50 -1.32 2.76
C HIS A 55 13.94 -1.17 3.19
N TYR A 56 14.46 0.05 3.08
CA TYR A 56 15.84 0.36 3.42
C TYR A 56 15.96 1.81 3.89
N GLU A 57 17.02 2.05 4.65
CA GLU A 57 17.50 3.40 4.95
C GLU A 57 18.64 3.68 3.99
N ASP A 58 18.62 4.84 3.34
CA ASP A 58 19.67 5.22 2.40
C ASP A 58 20.92 5.62 3.16
N GLU A 59 22.05 5.06 2.74
CA GLU A 59 23.32 5.23 3.46
C GLU A 59 23.90 6.66 3.33
N ILE A 60 23.46 7.43 2.34
CA ILE A 60 23.97 8.78 2.05
C ILE A 60 23.25 9.81 2.90
N ASP A 61 21.91 9.79 2.91
CA ASP A 61 21.09 10.81 3.58
C ASP A 61 20.36 10.32 4.84
N GLY A 62 20.41 9.01 5.14
CA GLY A 62 19.71 8.41 6.27
C GLY A 62 18.19 8.40 6.12
N VAL A 63 17.66 8.73 4.93
CA VAL A 63 16.22 8.82 4.71
C VAL A 63 15.66 7.43 4.39
N GLU A 64 14.62 7.08 5.12
CA GLU A 64 13.88 5.83 4.98
C GLU A 64 13.11 5.81 3.64
N ARG A 65 13.29 4.71 2.90
CA ARG A 65 12.75 4.49 1.56
C ARG A 65 12.10 3.12 1.46
N MET A 66 11.16 2.98 0.53
CA MET A 66 10.56 1.70 0.20
C MET A 66 10.26 1.60 -1.29
N TRP A 67 10.58 0.46 -1.86
CA TRP A 67 10.08 0.07 -3.17
C TRP A 67 8.87 -0.83 -3.00
N VAL A 68 7.84 -0.52 -3.76
CA VAL A 68 6.59 -1.27 -3.77
C VAL A 68 6.35 -1.75 -5.18
N GLN A 69 6.21 -3.06 -5.32
CA GLN A 69 5.87 -3.68 -6.59
C GLN A 69 4.67 -4.58 -6.39
N GLN A 70 3.62 -4.39 -7.18
CA GLN A 70 2.46 -5.26 -7.19
C GLN A 70 2.38 -5.96 -8.54
N ASP A 71 2.64 -7.26 -8.54
CA ASP A 71 2.53 -8.11 -9.71
C ASP A 71 1.15 -8.79 -9.73
N SER A 72 0.27 -8.32 -10.59
CA SER A 72 -1.09 -8.86 -10.75
C SER A 72 -1.14 -10.09 -11.66
N GLY A 73 -0.02 -10.54 -12.26
CA GLY A 73 0.06 -11.71 -13.13
C GLY A 73 -0.74 -11.61 -14.44
N GLY A 74 -1.27 -10.42 -14.77
CA GLY A 74 -2.02 -10.16 -16.00
C GLY A 74 -1.10 -9.84 -17.17
N LYS A 75 -1.49 -10.24 -18.39
CA LYS A 75 -0.68 -10.08 -19.63
C LYS A 75 -0.39 -8.62 -20.03
N ASP A 76 -1.15 -7.66 -19.49
CA ASP A 76 -1.13 -6.25 -19.92
C ASP A 76 -0.88 -5.27 -18.75
N CYS A 77 -0.54 -5.76 -17.56
CA CYS A 77 -0.13 -4.90 -16.45
C CYS A 77 1.39 -4.93 -16.35
N ASP A 78 2.04 -3.96 -16.97
CA ASP A 78 3.46 -3.73 -16.72
C ASP A 78 3.69 -3.59 -15.22
N VAL A 79 4.68 -4.33 -14.72
CA VAL A 79 5.05 -4.36 -13.31
C VAL A 79 5.71 -3.02 -12.96
N ALA A 80 4.89 -2.04 -12.58
CA ALA A 80 5.36 -0.75 -12.14
C ALA A 80 5.98 -0.86 -10.73
N VAL A 81 7.17 -0.28 -10.58
CA VAL A 81 7.83 -0.14 -9.27
C VAL A 81 7.55 1.28 -8.77
N ASP A 82 6.85 1.38 -7.66
CA ASP A 82 6.56 2.64 -6.96
C ASP A 82 7.63 2.90 -5.89
N PHE A 83 8.35 4.01 -6.05
CA PHE A 83 9.44 4.44 -5.19
C PHE A 83 8.92 5.45 -4.15
N ARG A 84 8.89 5.03 -2.88
CA ARG A 84 8.36 5.84 -1.79
C ARG A 84 9.45 6.31 -0.86
N VAL A 85 9.38 7.59 -0.49
CA VAL A 85 10.27 8.24 0.47
C VAL A 85 9.43 8.69 1.67
N PHE A 86 9.95 8.47 2.88
CA PHE A 86 9.20 8.62 4.12
C PHE A 86 9.35 10.04 4.70
N ASP A 87 9.15 11.05 3.86
CA ASP A 87 9.35 12.47 4.18
C ASP A 87 8.08 13.32 4.04
N TRP A 88 6.95 12.69 3.73
CA TRP A 88 5.66 13.32 3.51
C TRP A 88 5.61 14.36 2.37
N GLN A 89 6.54 14.29 1.40
CA GLN A 89 6.50 15.14 0.20
C GLN A 89 5.73 14.47 -0.94
N ASP A 90 4.94 15.27 -1.65
CA ASP A 90 4.16 14.85 -2.81
C ASP A 90 5.09 14.48 -3.98
N ARG A 91 4.86 13.32 -4.58
CA ARG A 91 5.61 12.81 -5.73
C ARG A 91 4.67 12.21 -6.76
N THR A 92 4.89 12.58 -8.01
CA THR A 92 4.14 12.00 -9.14
C THR A 92 4.79 10.70 -9.58
N HIS A 93 3.97 9.68 -9.84
CA HIS A 93 4.40 8.49 -10.59
C HIS A 93 3.26 7.98 -11.48
N GLU A 94 3.63 7.16 -12.46
CA GLU A 94 2.67 6.54 -13.37
C GLU A 94 2.25 5.17 -12.81
N ASP A 95 0.97 5.01 -12.51
CA ASP A 95 0.38 3.75 -12.08
C ASP A 95 -0.30 3.05 -13.26
N ALA A 96 -0.08 1.74 -13.38
CA ALA A 96 -0.60 0.97 -14.51
C ALA A 96 -2.14 0.89 -14.58
N LEU A 97 -2.84 1.05 -13.44
CA LEU A 97 -4.30 0.99 -13.35
C LEU A 97 -4.94 2.38 -13.32
N PHE A 98 -4.29 3.32 -12.62
CA PHE A 98 -4.85 4.65 -12.32
C PHE A 98 -4.23 5.77 -13.17
N GLY A 99 -3.16 5.51 -13.92
CA GLY A 99 -2.44 6.52 -14.68
C GLY A 99 -1.61 7.42 -13.77
N PRO A 100 -1.50 8.74 -14.04
CA PRO A 100 -0.70 9.64 -13.22
C PRO A 100 -1.32 9.83 -11.84
N VAL A 101 -0.56 9.47 -10.81
CA VAL A 101 -0.94 9.63 -9.41
C VAL A 101 0.08 10.49 -8.67
N VAL A 102 -0.38 11.22 -7.65
CA VAL A 102 0.47 11.98 -6.74
C VAL A 102 0.40 11.34 -5.36
N GLY A 103 1.51 10.79 -4.90
CA GLY A 103 1.61 10.05 -3.64
C GLY A 103 2.59 10.66 -2.65
N ARG A 104 2.38 10.42 -1.36
CA ARG A 104 3.33 10.75 -0.28
C ARG A 104 3.23 9.74 0.86
N MET A 105 4.35 9.50 1.54
CA MET A 105 4.46 8.49 2.59
C MET A 105 5.13 9.04 3.86
N ARG A 106 4.69 8.58 5.03
CA ARG A 106 5.34 8.86 6.33
C ARG A 106 5.05 7.79 7.38
N ARG A 107 5.70 7.88 8.53
CA ARG A 107 5.29 7.20 9.78
C ARG A 107 4.43 8.12 10.64
N ILE A 108 3.38 7.57 11.24
CA ILE A 108 2.59 8.23 12.28
C ILE A 108 2.77 7.48 13.60
N THR A 109 3.44 8.11 14.57
CA THR A 109 3.59 7.57 15.93
C THR A 109 2.34 7.84 16.77
N THR A 110 1.88 6.83 17.50
CA THR A 110 0.54 6.76 18.11
C THR A 110 0.36 7.55 19.40
N ASP A 111 1.43 8.10 19.97
CA ASP A 111 1.36 8.54 21.37
C ASP A 111 0.88 10.00 21.54
N THR A 112 0.87 10.86 20.50
CA THR A 112 0.58 12.30 20.71
C THR A 112 -0.06 13.12 19.59
N LEU A 113 -0.48 12.59 18.44
CA LEU A 113 -0.86 13.48 17.31
C LEU A 113 -2.35 13.49 16.88
N PRO A 114 -2.93 14.68 16.62
CA PRO A 114 -4.22 14.88 15.94
C PRO A 114 -4.32 14.12 14.61
N ASP A 115 -3.19 13.93 13.92
CA ASP A 115 -3.10 13.33 12.59
C ASP A 115 -3.66 11.91 12.53
N LEU A 116 -3.32 11.04 13.49
CA LEU A 116 -3.91 9.70 13.51
C LEU A 116 -5.39 9.78 13.88
N ARG A 117 -5.76 10.64 14.84
CA ARG A 117 -7.16 10.82 15.27
C ARG A 117 -8.05 11.38 14.15
N ALA A 118 -7.48 12.14 13.22
CA ALA A 118 -8.15 12.66 12.04
C ALA A 118 -8.43 11.57 10.99
N LEU A 119 -7.80 10.39 11.09
CA LEU A 119 -8.10 9.28 10.19
C LEU A 119 -9.41 8.56 10.57
N PRO A 120 -10.11 7.97 9.58
CA PRO A 120 -11.25 7.09 9.83
C PRO A 120 -10.93 5.97 10.83
N PRO A 121 -11.91 5.48 11.61
CA PRO A 121 -11.69 4.47 12.64
C PRO A 121 -10.89 3.24 12.19
N LEU A 122 -11.16 2.72 10.99
CA LEU A 122 -10.46 1.55 10.44
C LEU A 122 -8.95 1.78 10.33
N LEU A 123 -8.53 2.94 9.83
CA LEU A 123 -7.11 3.24 9.59
C LEU A 123 -6.28 3.33 10.90
N ARG A 124 -6.94 3.49 12.05
CA ARG A 124 -6.31 3.68 13.37
C ARG A 124 -6.22 2.39 14.19
N GLY A 125 -7.06 1.40 13.88
CA GLY A 125 -7.27 0.19 14.68
C GLY A 125 -6.41 -1.00 14.28
N GLY A 126 -6.48 -2.08 15.06
CA GLY A 126 -5.92 -3.40 14.71
C GLY A 126 -4.40 -3.57 14.83
N TRP A 127 -3.64 -2.48 14.84
CA TRP A 127 -2.17 -2.51 14.91
C TRP A 127 -1.61 -3.07 16.23
N THR A 128 -0.58 -3.92 16.13
CA THR A 128 0.19 -4.42 17.28
C THR A 128 0.88 -3.29 18.03
N GLN A 129 1.24 -3.53 19.30
CA GLN A 129 1.99 -2.56 20.10
C GLN A 129 3.33 -2.18 19.46
N GLU A 130 3.99 -3.13 18.78
CA GLU A 130 5.23 -2.90 18.03
C GLU A 130 5.01 -1.88 16.90
N THR A 131 4.01 -2.10 16.06
CA THR A 131 3.62 -1.16 14.97
C THR A 131 3.33 0.22 15.53
N ARG A 132 2.58 0.28 16.64
CA ARG A 132 2.22 1.55 17.30
C ARG A 132 3.44 2.32 17.78
N ARG A 133 4.37 1.65 18.47
CA ARG A 133 5.61 2.25 18.99
C ARG A 133 6.56 2.72 17.88
N CYS A 134 6.70 1.94 16.82
CA CYS A 134 7.57 2.30 15.69
C CYS A 134 6.92 3.27 14.70
N GLY A 135 5.63 3.54 14.85
CA GLY A 135 4.83 4.36 13.95
C GLY A 135 4.16 3.52 12.86
N VAL A 136 2.84 3.72 12.72
CA VAL A 136 2.03 3.16 11.64
C VAL A 136 2.42 3.86 10.35
N LEU A 137 2.64 3.13 9.27
CA LEU A 137 2.92 3.76 7.98
C LEU A 137 1.65 4.38 7.45
N GLN A 138 1.73 5.59 6.91
CA GLN A 138 0.65 6.23 6.18
C GLN A 138 1.11 6.48 4.75
N TYR A 139 0.31 6.04 3.80
CA TYR A 139 0.43 6.42 2.41
C TYR A 139 -0.83 7.16 1.98
N GLN A 140 -0.66 8.35 1.41
CA GLN A 140 -1.76 9.10 0.82
C GLN A 140 -1.46 9.28 -0.66
N TYR A 141 -2.45 9.05 -1.51
CA TYR A 141 -2.32 9.34 -2.93
C TYR A 141 -3.60 9.89 -3.52
N GLN A 142 -3.43 10.70 -4.56
CA GLN A 142 -4.47 11.34 -5.33
C GLN A 142 -4.29 10.99 -6.80
N PHE A 143 -5.40 10.81 -7.50
CA PHE A 143 -5.37 10.60 -8.94
C PHE A 143 -6.57 11.23 -9.62
N HIS A 144 -6.38 11.51 -10.91
CA HIS A 144 -7.39 12.08 -11.77
C HIS A 144 -7.83 11.02 -12.77
N ARG A 145 -9.08 10.58 -12.68
CA ARG A 145 -9.70 9.78 -13.74
C ARG A 145 -10.82 10.59 -14.38
N GLY A 146 -10.66 10.93 -15.65
CA GLY A 146 -11.70 11.56 -16.46
C GLY A 146 -12.51 10.48 -17.18
N CYS A 147 -13.79 10.35 -16.85
CA CYS A 147 -14.73 9.80 -17.82
C CYS A 147 -14.96 10.86 -18.90
N SER A 148 -15.07 10.44 -20.16
CA SER A 148 -15.48 11.29 -21.27
C SER A 148 -16.65 12.19 -20.85
N SER A 149 -16.49 13.51 -21.00
CA SER A 149 -17.34 14.64 -20.54
C SER A 149 -16.97 15.28 -19.18
N ASP A 150 -16.13 16.32 -19.28
CA ASP A 150 -16.10 17.58 -18.53
C ASP A 150 -16.17 17.65 -16.99
N VAL A 151 -16.04 16.55 -16.24
CA VAL A 151 -15.80 16.62 -14.79
C VAL A 151 -14.68 15.67 -14.39
N ALA A 152 -13.49 16.23 -14.14
CA ALA A 152 -12.40 15.48 -13.50
C ALA A 152 -12.85 15.09 -12.08
N THR A 153 -13.05 13.79 -11.81
CA THR A 153 -13.27 13.33 -10.44
C THR A 153 -11.92 13.15 -9.76
N GLU A 154 -11.58 14.07 -8.86
CA GLU A 154 -10.45 13.91 -7.96
C GLU A 154 -10.81 12.86 -6.90
N ARG A 155 -9.98 11.82 -6.80
CA ARG A 155 -10.08 10.78 -5.78
C ARG A 155 -8.87 10.88 -4.88
N SER A 156 -9.08 10.73 -3.57
CA SER A 156 -8.01 10.63 -2.57
C SER A 156 -8.12 9.30 -1.85
N TRP A 157 -7.00 8.59 -1.77
CA TRP A 157 -6.87 7.36 -1.03
C TRP A 157 -5.93 7.59 0.13
N VAL A 158 -6.30 7.04 1.27
CA VAL A 158 -5.43 7.01 2.44
C VAL A 158 -5.34 5.57 2.90
N GLU A 159 -4.11 5.10 3.03
CA GLU A 159 -3.81 3.78 3.51
C GLU A 159 -2.93 3.86 4.75
N THR A 160 -3.17 2.93 5.67
CA THR A 160 -2.27 2.69 6.79
C THR A 160 -1.79 1.25 6.80
N TRP A 161 -0.47 1.08 6.95
CA TRP A 161 0.18 -0.23 6.84
C TRP A 161 0.89 -0.57 8.15
N GLY A 162 0.91 -1.86 8.48
CA GLY A 162 1.57 -2.32 9.68
C GLY A 162 1.41 -3.81 9.94
N ILE A 163 1.78 -4.21 11.15
CA ILE A 163 1.61 -5.56 11.66
C ILE A 163 0.38 -5.61 12.55
N GLU A 164 -0.44 -6.62 12.33
CA GLU A 164 -1.58 -7.00 13.17
C GLU A 164 -1.40 -8.40 13.74
N SER A 165 -2.17 -8.69 14.79
CA SER A 165 -2.36 -10.05 15.29
C SER A 165 -3.62 -10.66 14.68
N SER A 166 -3.52 -11.86 14.14
CA SER A 166 -4.68 -12.65 13.76
C SER A 166 -5.45 -13.12 15.02
N PRO A 167 -6.70 -13.60 14.90
CA PRO A 167 -7.48 -14.13 16.03
C PRO A 167 -6.78 -15.28 16.78
N ASP A 168 -5.94 -16.02 16.06
CA ASP A 168 -5.09 -17.13 16.46
C ASP A 168 -3.70 -16.70 16.96
N GLY A 169 -3.44 -15.39 17.04
CA GLY A 169 -2.23 -14.81 17.62
C GLY A 169 -1.04 -14.68 16.67
N GLU A 170 -1.20 -15.02 15.40
CA GLU A 170 -0.14 -14.92 14.41
C GLU A 170 0.11 -13.47 13.99
N ARG A 171 1.36 -13.13 13.70
CA ARG A 171 1.72 -11.81 13.15
C ARG A 171 1.42 -11.79 11.66
N ARG A 172 0.62 -10.83 11.20
CA ARG A 172 0.27 -10.64 9.78
C ARG A 172 0.55 -9.22 9.33
N PHE A 173 1.02 -9.06 8.09
CA PHE A 173 1.14 -7.74 7.48
C PHE A 173 -0.24 -7.34 6.94
N ALA A 174 -0.67 -6.11 7.20
CA ALA A 174 -1.97 -5.62 6.77
C ALA A 174 -1.92 -4.19 6.25
N ARG A 175 -2.85 -3.89 5.35
CA ARG A 175 -3.15 -2.55 4.82
C ARG A 175 -4.61 -2.25 5.13
N HIS A 176 -4.86 -1.13 5.80
CA HIS A 176 -6.20 -0.57 5.91
C HIS A 176 -6.32 0.54 4.89
N VAL A 177 -7.39 0.52 4.10
CA VAL A 177 -7.60 1.47 3.01
C VAL A 177 -8.88 2.24 3.26
N SER A 178 -8.85 3.54 2.99
CA SER A 178 -10.03 4.37 2.92
C SER A 178 -9.96 5.26 1.70
N VAL A 179 -11.07 5.35 0.98
CA VAL A 179 -11.20 6.18 -0.22
C VAL A 179 -12.17 7.30 0.06
N ALA A 180 -11.81 8.47 -0.45
CA ALA A 180 -12.65 9.65 -0.54
C ALA A 180 -12.63 10.18 -1.98
N GLY A 181 -13.66 10.91 -2.38
CA GLY A 181 -13.73 11.52 -3.69
C GLY A 181 -14.93 12.44 -3.82
N THR A 182 -15.06 13.11 -4.97
CA THR A 182 -16.23 13.95 -5.23
C THR A 182 -17.53 13.15 -5.04
N GLY A 183 -18.33 13.53 -4.04
CA GLY A 183 -19.58 12.86 -3.69
C GLY A 183 -19.45 11.59 -2.82
N VAL A 184 -18.24 11.21 -2.40
CA VAL A 184 -18.00 10.12 -1.43
C VAL A 184 -17.38 10.72 -0.17
N GLU A 185 -18.13 10.67 0.93
CA GLU A 185 -17.63 11.12 2.24
C GLU A 185 -16.43 10.25 2.67
N VAL A 186 -15.41 10.91 3.23
CA VAL A 186 -14.18 10.25 3.70
C VAL A 186 -14.55 9.18 4.72
N GLY A 187 -14.22 7.91 4.45
CA GLY A 187 -14.55 6.79 5.33
C GLY A 187 -15.82 6.02 4.99
N SER A 188 -16.63 6.46 4.00
CA SER A 188 -17.79 5.69 3.52
C SER A 188 -17.40 4.37 2.83
N SER A 189 -16.22 4.33 2.21
CA SER A 189 -15.62 3.11 1.66
C SER A 189 -14.27 2.88 2.32
N SER A 190 -14.20 1.88 3.19
CA SER A 190 -12.97 1.45 3.84
C SER A 190 -12.96 -0.07 3.98
N TRP A 191 -11.78 -0.67 3.86
CA TRP A 191 -11.62 -2.11 3.90
C TRP A 191 -10.21 -2.50 4.36
N ARG A 192 -10.10 -3.74 4.84
CA ARG A 192 -8.87 -4.31 5.38
C ARG A 192 -8.33 -5.40 4.47
N LEU A 193 -7.05 -5.31 4.14
CA LEU A 193 -6.30 -6.29 3.36
C LEU A 193 -5.23 -6.90 4.25
N VAL A 194 -5.26 -8.23 4.41
CA VAL A 194 -4.32 -9.00 5.22
C VAL A 194 -3.51 -9.90 4.30
N TYR A 195 -2.20 -9.95 4.54
CA TYR A 195 -1.27 -10.63 3.66
C TYR A 195 -0.62 -11.84 4.33
N ASP A 196 -0.48 -12.87 3.52
CA ASP A 196 0.31 -14.06 3.78
C ASP A 196 1.75 -13.83 3.32
N TYR A 197 2.71 -14.03 4.23
CA TYR A 197 4.13 -13.98 3.90
C TYR A 197 4.53 -15.16 3.01
N LEU A 198 5.33 -14.88 1.98
CA LEU A 198 5.95 -15.88 1.11
C LEU A 198 7.43 -16.08 1.46
N CYS A 199 8.28 -15.08 1.17
CA CYS A 199 9.73 -15.18 1.31
C CYS A 199 10.41 -13.79 1.32
N VAL A 200 11.74 -13.76 1.51
CA VAL A 200 12.59 -12.66 1.05
C VAL A 200 13.43 -13.22 -0.09
N GLU A 201 13.31 -12.67 -1.29
CA GLU A 201 14.29 -12.93 -2.36
C GLU A 201 15.22 -11.72 -2.40
N TRP A 202 16.52 -11.96 -2.29
CA TRP A 202 17.55 -10.92 -2.34
C TRP A 202 18.19 -10.81 -3.73
N GLY A 203 18.05 -11.83 -4.58
CA GLY A 203 18.87 -12.00 -5.79
C GLY A 203 18.47 -11.14 -6.99
N GLU A 204 17.18 -10.86 -7.21
CA GLU A 204 16.72 -10.10 -8.38
C GLU A 204 16.69 -8.58 -8.14
N TRP A 205 16.65 -8.14 -6.88
CA TRP A 205 16.50 -6.72 -6.52
C TRP A 205 17.79 -5.92 -6.62
N PHE A 206 18.96 -6.54 -6.39
CA PHE A 206 20.26 -5.88 -6.58
C PHE A 206 20.48 -5.45 -8.03
N ALA A 207 20.02 -6.24 -9.00
CA ALA A 207 20.13 -5.89 -10.41
C ALA A 207 19.31 -4.63 -10.78
N LEU A 208 18.13 -4.45 -10.17
CA LEU A 208 17.31 -3.25 -10.37
C LEU A 208 17.90 -2.01 -9.68
N TYR A 209 18.52 -2.18 -8.49
CA TYR A 209 19.24 -1.12 -7.79
C TYR A 209 20.47 -0.63 -8.55
N GLU A 210 21.30 -1.55 -9.07
CA GLU A 210 22.43 -1.18 -9.92
C GLU A 210 21.97 -0.50 -11.21
N LEU A 211 20.92 -0.98 -11.87
CA LEU A 211 20.40 -0.38 -13.10
C LEU A 211 19.88 1.06 -12.90
N TYR A 212 19.33 1.38 -11.74
CA TYR A 212 18.80 2.72 -11.46
C TYR A 212 19.88 3.71 -11.01
N ASN A 213 20.82 3.28 -10.16
CA ASN A 213 21.94 4.14 -9.72
C ASN A 213 22.98 4.42 -10.81
N ILE A 214 23.00 3.64 -11.90
CA ILE A 214 23.86 3.93 -13.06
C ILE A 214 23.22 5.02 -13.97
N ARG A 215 21.95 5.39 -13.77
CA ARG A 215 21.23 6.36 -14.61
C ARG A 215 20.91 7.71 -13.96
N SER A 216 21.38 7.96 -12.73
CA SER A 216 21.28 9.25 -12.04
C SER A 216 22.57 10.05 -12.09
#